data_AF-A0A920RK88-F1
#
_entry.id   AF-A0A920RK88-F1
#
_cell.length_a   1.000
_cell.length_b   1.000
_cell.length_c   1.000
_cell.angle_alpha   90.00
_cell.angle_beta   90.00
_cell.angle_gamma   90.00
#
_symmetry.space_group_name_H-M   'P 1'
#
loop_
_entity.id
_entity.type
_entity.pdbx_description
1 polymer ?
#
loop_
_entity_poly.entity_id
_entity_poly.type
_entity_poly.pdbx_seq_one_letter_code
_entity_poly.pdbx_strand_id
1 'polypeptide(L)'
;MVGTNCLLARRMIERGVRFVQLFHSDWGHHLDLDKLLKVDCRKTDRPAAALFTDLNSAAARRTLVVWGGEFGRTPMNEVRGEFSGAPGP
;
A
#
# COMPACT_ATOMS: atom_id res chain seq x y z
N MET A 1 -11.96 1.37 2.71
CA MET A 1 -11.58 0.02 3.14
C MET A 1 -10.31 0.00 4.01
N VAL A 2 -9.18 0.59 3.57
CA VAL A 2 -7.90 0.55 4.32
C VAL A 2 -8.04 1.02 5.78
N GLY A 3 -8.70 2.15 6.03
CA GLY A 3 -8.95 2.66 7.38
C GLY A 3 -9.67 1.67 8.31
N THR A 4 -10.75 1.05 7.83
CA THR A 4 -11.50 0.05 8.59
C THR A 4 -10.64 -1.17 8.92
N ASN A 5 -9.81 -1.61 7.98
CA ASN A 5 -8.91 -2.75 8.19
C ASN A 5 -7.85 -2.42 9.26
N CYS A 6 -7.31 -1.20 9.29
CA CYS A 6 -6.40 -0.76 10.36
C CYS A 6 -7.06 -0.78 11.74
N LEU A 7 -8.31 -0.33 11.86
CA LEU A 7 -9.06 -0.39 13.13
C LEU A 7 -9.32 -1.83 13.57
N LEU A 8 -9.64 -2.72 12.63
CA LEU A 8 -9.83 -4.13 12.92
C LEU A 8 -8.51 -4.78 13.37
N ALA A 9 -7.40 -4.49 12.68
CA ALA A 9 -6.07 -4.95 13.05
C ALA A 9 -5.70 -4.53 14.47
N ARG A 10 -5.97 -3.28 14.85
CA ARG A 10 -5.75 -2.79 16.21
C ARG A 10 -6.53 -3.62 17.24
N ARG A 11 -7.82 -3.86 17.00
CA ARG A 11 -8.66 -4.69 17.89
C ARG A 11 -8.20 -6.14 17.97
N MET A 12 -7.72 -6.70 16.86
CA MET A 12 -7.14 -8.04 16.83
C MET A 12 -5.87 -8.11 17.70
N ILE A 13 -4.99 -7.11 17.57
CA ILE A 13 -3.75 -7.01 18.36
C ILE A 13 -4.08 -6.82 19.85
N GLU A 14 -5.00 -5.93 20.20
CA GLU A 14 -5.50 -5.73 21.58
C GLU A 14 -6.07 -7.03 22.19
N ARG A 15 -6.64 -7.91 21.37
CA ARG A 15 -7.18 -9.22 21.78
C ARG A 15 -6.15 -10.35 21.73
N GLY A 16 -4.87 -10.05 21.51
CA GLY A 16 -3.77 -11.00 21.58
C GLY A 16 -3.52 -11.82 20.31
N VAL A 17 -4.11 -11.45 19.16
CA VAL A 17 -3.76 -12.06 17.86
C VAL A 17 -2.27 -11.84 17.60
N ARG A 18 -1.55 -12.93 17.29
CA ARG A 18 -0.08 -12.94 17.21
C ARG A 18 0.47 -12.46 15.87
N PHE A 19 -0.32 -12.56 14.81
CA PHE A 19 0.07 -12.19 13.47
C PHE A 19 -1.12 -11.58 12.74
N VAL A 20 -0.92 -10.38 12.17
CA VAL A 20 -1.92 -9.66 11.39
C VAL A 20 -1.23 -9.12 10.15
N GLN A 21 -1.80 -9.37 8.97
CA GLN A 21 -1.31 -8.86 7.70
C GLN A 21 -2.35 -7.93 7.09
N LEU A 22 -1.91 -6.73 6.71
CA LEU A 22 -2.70 -5.76 5.96
C LEU A 22 -2.12 -5.66 4.55
N PHE A 23 -2.98 -5.76 3.54
CA PHE A 23 -2.59 -5.68 2.14
C PHE A 23 -3.48 -4.68 1.39
N HIS A 24 -2.88 -3.90 0.50
CA HIS A 24 -3.58 -3.02 -0.42
C HIS A 24 -3.09 -3.31 -1.85
N SER A 25 -3.97 -3.89 -2.66
CA SER A 25 -3.72 -4.24 -4.06
C SER A 25 -4.15 -3.10 -4.99
N ASP A 26 -3.26 -2.17 -5.33
CA ASP A 26 -3.49 -1.20 -6.42
C ASP A 26 -2.21 -0.45 -6.82
N TRP A 27 -1.04 -1.12 -6.82
CA TRP A 27 0.26 -0.44 -7.03
C TRP A 27 0.85 -0.64 -8.42
N GLY A 28 0.22 -1.46 -9.27
CA GLY A 28 0.69 -1.83 -10.60
C GLY A 28 0.24 -0.87 -11.71
N HIS A 29 0.31 0.44 -11.50
CA HIS A 29 -0.12 1.41 -12.51
C HIS A 29 0.86 1.50 -13.68
N HIS A 30 0.32 1.47 -14.90
CA HIS A 30 1.11 1.57 -16.14
C HIS A 30 0.91 2.89 -16.89
N LEU A 31 -0.14 3.64 -16.56
CA LEU A 31 -0.49 4.94 -17.14
C LEU A 31 -0.88 5.89 -16.01
N ASP A 32 -0.90 7.20 -16.27
CA ASP A 32 -1.32 8.23 -15.31
C ASP A 32 -0.67 8.11 -13.91
N LEU A 33 0.58 7.66 -13.86
CA LEU A 33 1.31 7.32 -12.62
C LEU A 33 1.22 8.41 -11.55
N ASP A 34 1.48 9.67 -11.91
CA ASP A 34 1.45 10.78 -10.96
C ASP A 34 0.06 10.95 -10.31
N LYS A 35 -1.00 10.80 -11.10
CA LYS A 35 -2.38 10.93 -10.61
C LYS A 35 -2.79 9.74 -9.77
N LEU A 36 -2.59 8.52 -10.27
CA LEU A 36 -3.06 7.30 -9.62
C LEU A 36 -2.26 6.99 -8.35
N LEU A 37 -0.93 7.12 -8.38
CA LEU A 37 -0.11 6.93 -7.17
C LEU A 37 -0.47 7.92 -6.07
N LYS A 38 -0.74 9.20 -6.40
CA LYS A 38 -1.22 10.16 -5.39
C LYS A 38 -2.55 9.75 -4.76
N VAL A 39 -3.44 9.12 -5.53
CA VAL A 39 -4.71 8.61 -5.01
C VAL A 39 -4.46 7.45 -4.04
N ASP A 40 -3.63 6.48 -4.41
CA ASP A 40 -3.40 5.30 -3.57
C ASP A 40 -2.56 5.61 -2.34
N CYS A 41 -1.53 6.46 -2.46
CA CYS A 41 -0.80 7.00 -1.31
C CYS A 41 -1.75 7.65 -0.30
N ARG A 42 -2.71 8.48 -0.76
CA ARG A 42 -3.70 9.10 0.15
C ARG A 42 -4.64 8.08 0.80
N LYS A 43 -4.94 6.97 0.14
CA LYS A 43 -5.77 5.90 0.72
C LYS A 43 -5.04 5.16 1.86
N THR A 44 -3.72 5.02 1.79
CA THR A 44 -2.94 4.21 2.73
C THR A 44 -2.21 4.99 3.81
N ASP A 45 -1.72 6.20 3.50
CA ASP A 45 -0.84 6.99 4.36
C ASP A 45 -1.45 7.29 5.74
N ARG A 46 -2.60 7.97 5.75
CA ARG A 46 -3.27 8.34 7.01
C ARG A 46 -3.71 7.13 7.85
N PRO A 47 -4.35 6.08 7.29
CA PRO A 47 -4.66 4.88 8.05
C PRO A 47 -3.44 4.17 8.66
N ALA A 48 -2.34 4.03 7.91
CA ALA A 48 -1.14 3.38 8.39
C ALA A 48 -0.49 4.19 9.53
N ALA A 49 -0.38 5.52 9.36
CA ALA A 49 0.14 6.41 10.39
C ALA A 49 -0.68 6.34 11.69
N ALA A 50 -2.01 6.30 11.59
CA ALA A 50 -2.89 6.15 12.75
C ALA A 50 -2.67 4.80 13.46
N LEU A 51 -2.57 3.70 12.70
CA LEU A 51 -2.28 2.39 13.26
C LEU A 51 -0.92 2.36 13.97
N PHE A 52 0.14 2.92 13.37
CA PHE A 52 1.46 2.96 13.99
C PHE A 52 1.47 3.80 15.27
N THR A 53 0.75 4.92 15.27
CA THR A 53 0.59 5.77 16.46
C THR A 53 -0.09 5.00 17.59
N ASP A 54 -1.20 4.31 17.27
CA ASP A 54 -1.93 3.49 18.24
C ASP A 54 -1.05 2.34 18.78
N LEU A 55 -0.25 1.70 17.92
CA LEU A 55 0.66 0.61 18.32
C LEU A 55 1.86 1.09 19.14
N ASN A 56 2.29 2.34 18.96
CA ASN A 56 3.36 2.95 19.75
C ASN A 56 2.91 3.34 21.17
N SER A 57 1.59 3.40 21.42
CA SER A 57 1.04 3.60 22.75
C SER A 57 1.28 2.39 23.67
N ALA A 58 1.24 2.60 24.99
CA ALA A 58 1.71 1.64 25.99
C ALA A 58 1.04 0.24 25.95
N ALA A 59 -0.10 0.09 25.27
CA ALA A 59 -0.82 -1.18 25.14
C ALA A 59 -0.21 -2.18 24.12
N ALA A 60 0.69 -1.74 23.23
CA ALA A 60 1.16 -2.56 22.10
C ALA A 60 2.68 -2.58 21.87
N ARG A 61 3.50 -2.11 22.83
CA ARG A 61 4.98 -2.04 22.76
C ARG A 61 5.71 -3.37 22.46
N ARG A 62 5.02 -4.50 22.40
CA ARG A 62 5.57 -5.83 22.09
C ARG A 62 5.27 -6.31 20.65
N THR A 63 4.82 -5.42 19.77
CA THR A 63 4.50 -5.76 18.38
C THR A 63 5.62 -5.30 17.45
N LEU A 64 6.22 -6.25 16.72
CA LEU A 64 7.08 -5.93 15.58
C LEU A 64 6.21 -5.52 14.40
N VAL A 65 6.51 -4.37 13.80
CA VAL A 65 5.84 -3.87 12.61
C VAL A 65 6.80 -3.95 11.43
N VAL A 66 6.35 -4.58 10.34
CA VAL A 66 7.05 -4.60 9.05
C VAL A 66 6.16 -3.88 8.03
N TRP A 67 6.71 -2.86 7.36
CA TRP A 67 6.00 -2.08 6.35
C TRP A 67 6.83 -2.00 5.08
N GLY A 68 6.22 -2.36 3.94
CA GLY A 68 6.89 -2.37 2.65
C GLY A 68 5.92 -2.73 1.53
N GLY A 69 6.42 -2.64 0.31
CA GLY A 69 5.72 -3.06 -0.92
C GLY A 69 6.45 -4.21 -1.60
N GLU A 70 5.82 -4.78 -2.62
CA GLU A 70 6.35 -5.91 -3.39
C GLU A 70 7.51 -5.49 -4.32
N PHE A 71 7.35 -4.35 -4.99
CA PHE A 71 8.30 -3.83 -5.98
C PHE A 71 8.25 -2.29 -6.01
N GLY A 72 9.34 -1.67 -6.50
CA GLY A 72 9.39 -0.25 -6.82
C GLY A 72 8.99 0.03 -8.27
N ARG A 73 8.93 1.33 -8.65
CA ARG A 73 8.68 1.75 -10.03
C ARG A 73 9.79 2.67 -10.52
N THR A 74 10.36 2.35 -11.68
CA THR A 74 11.32 3.22 -12.38
C THR A 74 10.55 4.37 -13.05
N PRO A 75 11.03 5.63 -13.00
CA PRO A 75 10.39 6.78 -13.65
C PRO A 75 10.64 6.77 -15.17
N MET A 76 10.26 5.69 -15.85
CA MET A 76 10.33 5.56 -17.30
C MET A 76 8.91 5.45 -17.85
N ASN A 77 8.63 6.16 -18.93
CA ASN A 77 7.40 5.96 -19.69
C ASN A 77 7.46 4.56 -20.32
N GLU A 78 6.46 3.73 -20.04
CA GLU A 78 6.30 2.47 -20.75
C GLU A 78 5.93 2.79 -22.20
N VAL A 79 6.90 2.64 -23.11
CA VAL A 79 6.65 2.78 -24.55
C VAL A 79 5.82 1.57 -24.97
N ARG A 80 4.50 1.72 -24.92
CA ARG A 80 3.58 0.79 -25.56
C ARG A 80 3.60 1.13 -27.04
N GLY A 81 4.50 0.47 -27.78
CA GLY A 81 4.44 0.52 -29.23
C GLY A 81 3.04 0.09 -29.65
N GLU A 82 2.33 0.96 -30.35
CA GLU A 82 1.18 0.51 -31.12
C GLU A 82 1.72 -0.58 -32.05
N PHE A 83 1.28 -1.83 -31.84
CA PHE A 83 1.29 -2.80 -32.93
C PHE A 83 0.24 -2.31 -33.95
N SER A 84 0.55 -1.22 -34.65
CA SER A 84 -0.01 -1.02 -35.97
C SER A 84 0.70 -2.06 -36.83
N GLY A 85 -0.05 -2.97 -37.45
CA GLY A 85 0.50 -4.02 -38.32
C GLY A 85 1.16 -3.49 -39.60
N ALA A 86 1.77 -2.30 -39.56
CA ALA A 86 2.55 -1.75 -40.64
C ALA A 86 3.95 -2.39 -40.60
N PRO A 87 4.41 -3.02 -41.69
CA PRO A 87 5.79 -3.45 -41.78
C PRO A 87 6.68 -2.21 -41.70
N GLY A 88 7.66 -2.23 -40.79
CA GLY A 88 8.71 -1.22 -40.73
C GLY A 88 9.56 -1.21 -42.00
N PRO A 89 10.37 -0.15 -42.22
CA PRO A 89 11.17 0.02 -43.44
C PRO A 89 12.17 -1.11 -43.68
#